data_AF-A0A0S7Z165-F1
#
_entry.id   AF-A0A0S7Z165-F1
#
_cell.length_a   1.000
_cell.length_b   1.000
_cell.length_c   1.000
_cell.angle_alpha   90.00
_cell.angle_beta   90.00
_cell.angle_gamma   90.00
#
_symmetry.space_group_name_H-M   'P 1'
#
loop_
_entity.id
_entity.type
_entity.pdbx_description
1 polymer ?
#
loop_
_entity_poly.entity_id
_entity_poly.type
_entity_poly.pdbx_seq_one_letter_code
_entity_poly.pdbx_strand_id
1 'polypeptide(L)'
;MAFIDTTRPGDAEGEVAAMYLRQQASWGYVPDYAMAFCHRPEVMARWGRLLAEIRRPMDTRRFELVTFVAAVELGNTACSLAHGKALRPFFSDEQIVAIGAGRLDGVLDTAEQTMVCYARQVARDASRVTPEHVAALKAYGFSDAEVFDIAVTAAGRAFFTKVLDALGVEADSPFLAVDQAFRDPLTVGRPIGTAEPERMPEPEPMEAMG
;
A
#
# COMPACT_ATOMS: atom_id res chain seq x y z
N MET A 1 11.11 -10.59 -8.81
CA MET A 1 10.42 -10.72 -10.13
C MET A 1 9.13 -11.50 -9.96
N ALA A 2 8.06 -11.11 -10.66
CA ALA A 2 6.78 -11.82 -10.62
C ALA A 2 6.89 -13.26 -11.17
N PHE A 3 5.95 -14.13 -10.80
CA PHE A 3 5.86 -15.52 -11.23
C PHE A 3 5.20 -15.71 -12.61
N ILE A 4 4.80 -14.61 -13.24
CA ILE A 4 4.20 -14.57 -14.57
C ILE A 4 5.04 -13.66 -15.46
N ASP A 5 5.01 -13.91 -16.77
CA ASP A 5 5.63 -13.01 -17.74
C ASP A 5 4.92 -11.65 -17.72
N THR A 6 5.69 -10.57 -17.74
CA THR A 6 5.18 -9.20 -17.76
C THR A 6 5.68 -8.45 -18.99
N THR A 7 4.88 -7.49 -19.48
CA THR A 7 5.33 -6.56 -20.53
C THR A 7 6.28 -5.55 -19.92
N ARG A 8 7.53 -5.50 -20.40
CA ARG A 8 8.51 -4.52 -19.94
C ARG A 8 8.13 -3.11 -20.40
N PRO A 9 8.54 -2.04 -19.69
CA PRO A 9 8.19 -0.67 -20.08
C PRO A 9 8.57 -0.26 -21.50
N GLY A 10 9.67 -0.78 -22.05
CA GLY A 10 10.09 -0.51 -23.43
C GLY A 10 9.19 -1.16 -24.51
N ASP A 11 8.48 -2.23 -24.15
CA ASP A 11 7.59 -2.98 -25.05
C ASP A 11 6.11 -2.65 -24.78
N ALA A 12 5.84 -1.72 -23.86
CA ALA A 12 4.48 -1.40 -23.44
C ALA A 12 3.79 -0.47 -24.46
N GLU A 13 2.58 -0.86 -24.86
CA GLU A 13 1.74 -0.08 -25.77
C GLU A 13 0.34 0.16 -25.17
N GLY A 14 -0.42 1.07 -25.78
CA GLY A 14 -1.83 1.32 -25.46
C GLY A 14 -2.10 1.57 -23.97
N GLU A 15 -3.08 0.85 -23.41
CA GLU A 15 -3.50 1.01 -22.01
C GLU A 15 -2.42 0.59 -20.99
N VAL A 16 -1.52 -0.33 -21.36
CA VAL A 16 -0.40 -0.75 -20.50
C VAL A 16 0.60 0.39 -20.40
N ALA A 17 1.00 0.97 -21.53
CA ALA A 17 1.88 2.15 -21.56
C ALA A 17 1.27 3.32 -20.77
N ALA A 18 -0.02 3.59 -20.97
CA ALA A 18 -0.74 4.65 -20.25
C ALA A 18 -0.77 4.39 -18.74
N MET A 19 -0.95 3.13 -18.31
CA MET A 19 -0.87 2.75 -16.90
C MET A 19 0.54 2.99 -16.34
N TYR A 20 1.58 2.51 -17.02
CA TYR A 20 2.97 2.67 -16.59
C TYR A 20 3.38 4.14 -16.49
N LEU A 21 3.01 4.99 -17.45
CA LEU A 21 3.25 6.43 -17.39
C LEU A 21 2.64 7.07 -16.14
N ARG A 22 1.40 6.69 -15.77
CA ARG A 22 0.75 7.19 -14.54
C ARG A 22 1.49 6.75 -13.27
N GLN A 23 1.94 5.49 -13.22
CA GLN A 23 2.69 4.99 -12.07
C GLN A 23 4.07 5.66 -11.98
N GLN A 24 4.76 5.82 -13.11
CA GLN A 24 6.04 6.53 -13.20
C GLN A 24 5.94 7.99 -12.78
N ALA A 25 4.85 8.69 -13.10
CA ALA A 25 4.64 10.05 -12.61
C ALA A 25 4.59 10.15 -11.07
N SER A 26 4.17 9.07 -10.40
CA SER A 26 4.07 9.02 -8.93
C SER A 26 5.35 8.53 -8.26
N TRP A 27 6.05 7.57 -8.88
CA TRP A 27 7.19 6.87 -8.29
C TRP A 27 8.56 7.30 -8.84
N GLY A 28 8.58 7.95 -10.00
CA GLY A 28 9.79 8.24 -10.76
C GLY A 28 10.31 7.05 -11.59
N TYR A 29 9.67 5.89 -11.51
CA TYR A 29 9.94 4.66 -12.26
C TYR A 29 8.66 3.82 -12.37
N VAL A 30 8.65 2.77 -13.19
CA VAL A 30 7.53 1.82 -13.26
C VAL A 30 7.69 0.77 -12.17
N PRO A 31 6.82 0.74 -11.14
CA PRO A 31 6.95 -0.24 -10.06
C PRO A 31 6.70 -1.67 -10.54
N ASP A 32 7.34 -2.64 -9.91
CA ASP A 32 7.19 -4.07 -10.18
C ASP A 32 5.74 -4.52 -10.05
N TYR A 33 5.00 -3.96 -9.07
CA TYR A 33 3.58 -4.24 -8.92
C TYR A 33 2.79 -3.79 -10.15
N ALA A 34 3.15 -2.67 -10.79
CA ALA A 34 2.44 -2.17 -11.95
C ALA A 34 2.63 -3.12 -13.14
N MET A 35 3.83 -3.67 -13.30
CA MET A 35 4.12 -4.65 -14.34
C MET A 35 3.27 -5.93 -14.19
N ALA A 36 2.99 -6.35 -12.96
CA ALA A 36 2.12 -7.50 -12.72
C ALA A 36 0.66 -7.30 -13.20
N PHE A 37 0.22 -6.06 -13.41
CA PHE A 37 -1.12 -5.74 -13.96
C PHE A 37 -1.14 -5.59 -15.49
N CYS A 38 -0.04 -5.81 -16.21
CA CYS A 38 0.04 -5.57 -17.66
C CYS A 38 -0.99 -6.37 -18.48
N HIS A 39 -1.37 -7.57 -18.01
CA HIS A 39 -2.37 -8.40 -18.68
C HIS A 39 -3.80 -7.87 -18.53
N ARG A 40 -4.07 -7.07 -17.49
CA ARG A 40 -5.39 -6.54 -17.13
C ARG A 40 -5.28 -5.12 -16.55
N PRO A 41 -4.79 -4.13 -17.33
CA PRO A 41 -4.58 -2.76 -16.84
C PRO A 41 -5.89 -2.09 -16.37
N GLU A 42 -7.03 -2.53 -16.88
CA GLU A 42 -8.35 -2.10 -16.44
C GLU A 42 -8.67 -2.50 -15.00
N VAL A 43 -8.11 -3.60 -14.48
CA VAL A 43 -8.26 -4.00 -13.07
C VAL A 43 -7.55 -2.99 -12.18
N MET A 44 -6.32 -2.60 -12.53
CA MET A 44 -5.57 -1.57 -11.80
C MET A 44 -6.29 -0.21 -11.86
N ALA A 45 -6.84 0.15 -13.02
CA ALA A 45 -7.60 1.39 -13.18
C ALA A 45 -8.86 1.42 -12.29
N ARG A 46 -9.63 0.33 -12.24
CA ARG A 46 -10.83 0.22 -11.40
C ARG A 46 -10.49 0.15 -9.92
N TRP A 47 -9.41 -0.56 -9.56
CA TRP A 47 -8.88 -0.57 -8.21
C TRP A 47 -8.49 0.83 -7.75
N GLY A 48 -7.77 1.60 -8.57
CA GLY A 48 -7.41 2.98 -8.25
C GLY A 48 -8.62 3.88 -8.02
N ARG A 49 -9.70 3.73 -8.81
CA ARG A 49 -10.95 4.47 -8.61
C ARG A 49 -11.65 4.09 -7.31
N LEU A 50 -11.74 2.78 -7.01
CA LEU A 50 -12.31 2.32 -5.74
C LEU A 50 -11.50 2.83 -4.54
N LEU A 51 -10.17 2.74 -4.61
CA LEU A 51 -9.27 3.23 -3.57
C LEU A 51 -9.42 4.73 -3.33
N ALA A 52 -9.63 5.52 -4.40
CA ALA A 52 -9.88 6.95 -4.28
C ALA A 52 -11.18 7.24 -3.53
N GLU A 53 -12.27 6.50 -3.81
CA GLU A 53 -13.53 6.63 -3.08
C GLU A 53 -13.42 6.21 -1.61
N ILE A 54 -12.69 5.13 -1.32
CA ILE A 54 -12.41 4.67 0.05
C ILE A 54 -11.62 5.74 0.84
N ARG A 55 -10.64 6.38 0.19
CA ARG A 55 -9.80 7.40 0.84
C ARG A 55 -10.52 8.72 1.04
N ARG A 56 -11.42 9.11 0.12
CA ARG A 56 -12.07 10.43 0.07
C ARG A 56 -12.69 10.91 1.39
N PRO A 57 -13.42 10.10 2.17
CA PRO A 57 -14.03 10.55 3.43
C PRO A 57 -13.05 10.58 4.63
N MET A 58 -11.88 9.93 4.53
CA MET A 58 -10.93 9.83 5.62
C MET A 58 -9.88 10.94 5.58
N ASP A 59 -9.41 11.39 6.75
CA ASP A 59 -8.18 12.17 6.80
C ASP A 59 -6.96 11.29 6.46
N THR A 60 -5.92 11.93 5.92
CA THR A 60 -4.72 11.23 5.46
C THR A 60 -4.03 10.45 6.58
N ARG A 61 -4.01 10.96 7.82
CA ARG A 61 -3.32 10.29 8.94
C ARG A 61 -4.01 8.96 9.26
N ARG A 62 -5.34 8.95 9.41
CA ARG A 62 -6.11 7.72 9.66
C ARG A 62 -6.03 6.73 8.50
N PHE A 63 -6.18 7.20 7.27
CA PHE A 63 -6.08 6.34 6.08
C PHE A 63 -4.72 5.63 6.01
N GLU A 64 -3.62 6.37 6.19
CA GLU A 64 -2.28 5.79 6.14
C GLU A 64 -2.01 4.89 7.35
N LEU A 65 -2.50 5.21 8.55
CA LEU A 65 -2.38 4.33 9.73
C LEU A 65 -3.07 2.97 9.49
N VAL A 66 -4.34 2.98 9.08
CA VAL A 66 -5.13 1.77 8.82
C VAL A 66 -4.48 0.95 7.70
N THR A 67 -4.06 1.60 6.62
CA THR A 67 -3.42 0.93 5.48
C THR A 67 -2.08 0.32 5.86
N PHE A 68 -1.26 1.05 6.63
CA PHE A 68 0.04 0.58 7.11
C PHE A 68 -0.09 -0.64 8.02
N VAL A 69 -0.92 -0.58 9.06
CA VAL A 69 -1.03 -1.71 10.00
C VAL A 69 -1.68 -2.93 9.37
N ALA A 70 -2.60 -2.74 8.41
CA ALA A 70 -3.15 -3.83 7.62
C ALA A 70 -2.06 -4.48 6.75
N ALA A 71 -1.22 -3.68 6.06
CA ALA A 71 -0.12 -4.19 5.25
C ALA A 71 0.90 -4.99 6.06
N VAL A 72 1.25 -4.51 7.26
CA VAL A 72 2.14 -5.20 8.19
C VAL A 72 1.53 -6.53 8.65
N GLU A 73 0.26 -6.52 9.04
CA GLU A 73 -0.47 -7.72 9.46
C GLU A 73 -0.60 -8.76 8.35
N LEU A 74 -0.74 -8.31 7.10
CA LEU A 74 -0.80 -9.16 5.91
C LEU A 74 0.58 -9.67 5.45
N GLY A 75 1.66 -9.23 6.09
CA GLY A 75 3.02 -9.62 5.72
C GLY A 75 3.46 -9.11 4.36
N ASN A 76 2.98 -7.94 3.90
CA ASN A 76 3.36 -7.41 2.59
C ASN A 76 4.43 -6.31 2.73
N THR A 77 5.69 -6.64 2.42
CA THR A 77 6.85 -5.74 2.52
C THR A 77 6.68 -4.44 1.74
N ALA A 78 6.27 -4.51 0.46
CA ALA A 78 6.15 -3.34 -0.40
C ALA A 78 5.15 -2.32 0.18
N CYS A 79 3.96 -2.79 0.57
CA CYS A 79 2.94 -1.94 1.18
C CYS A 79 3.36 -1.45 2.57
N SER A 80 4.02 -2.27 3.38
CA SER A 80 4.48 -1.89 4.72
C SER A 80 5.51 -0.75 4.66
N LEU A 81 6.49 -0.84 3.75
CA LEU A 81 7.49 0.20 3.56
C LEU A 81 6.91 1.47 2.93
N ALA A 82 6.05 1.33 1.90
CA ALA A 82 5.43 2.47 1.23
C ALA A 82 4.54 3.29 2.17
N HIS A 83 3.60 2.62 2.86
CA HIS A 83 2.68 3.28 3.78
C HIS A 83 3.35 3.68 5.09
N GLY A 84 4.39 2.96 5.52
CA GLY A 84 5.26 3.42 6.60
C GLY A 84 5.92 4.76 6.26
N LYS A 85 6.51 4.92 5.07
CA LYS A 85 7.09 6.20 4.64
C LYS A 85 6.03 7.31 4.56
N ALA A 86 4.81 6.99 4.15
CA ALA A 86 3.70 7.94 4.08
C ALA A 86 3.26 8.47 5.47
N LEU A 87 3.63 7.77 6.55
CA LEU A 87 3.36 8.19 7.93
C LEU A 87 4.37 9.18 8.52
N ARG A 88 5.52 9.41 7.85
CA ARG A 88 6.58 10.33 8.32
C ARG A 88 6.14 11.78 8.59
N PRO A 89 5.11 12.34 7.92
CA PRO A 89 4.58 13.65 8.30
C PRO A 89 3.93 13.68 9.69
N PHE A 90 3.59 12.52 10.26
CA PHE A 90 2.80 12.39 11.48
C PHE A 90 3.55 11.73 12.65
N PHE A 91 4.60 10.97 12.35
CA PHE A 91 5.33 10.13 13.30
C PHE A 91 6.82 10.09 12.95
N SER A 92 7.66 9.89 13.96
CA SER A 92 9.07 9.54 13.73
C SER A 92 9.20 8.11 13.19
N ASP A 93 10.34 7.80 12.57
CA ASP A 93 10.64 6.45 12.09
C ASP A 93 10.58 5.40 13.24
N GLU A 94 11.03 5.77 14.44
CA GLU A 94 10.92 4.92 15.64
C GLU A 94 9.47 4.65 16.04
N GLN A 95 8.61 5.68 16.00
CA GLN A 95 7.18 5.54 16.28
C GLN A 95 6.48 4.67 15.23
N ILE A 96 6.82 4.81 13.95
CA ILE A 96 6.24 4.00 12.87
C ILE A 96 6.64 2.53 13.02
N VAL A 97 7.91 2.26 13.35
CA VAL A 97 8.38 0.90 13.65
C VAL A 97 7.68 0.33 14.90
N ALA A 98 7.47 1.15 15.94
CA ALA A 98 6.71 0.74 17.12
C ALA A 98 5.25 0.37 16.77
N ILE A 99 4.56 1.19 15.97
CA ILE A 99 3.19 0.92 15.49
C ILE A 99 3.16 -0.38 14.66
N GLY A 100 4.12 -0.58 13.75
CA GLY A 100 4.26 -1.80 12.95
C GLY A 100 4.43 -3.05 13.82
N ALA A 101 5.18 -2.94 14.92
CA ALA A 101 5.36 -4.04 15.87
C ALA A 101 4.22 -4.18 16.90
N GLY A 102 3.16 -3.35 16.83
CA GLY A 102 2.04 -3.38 17.77
C GLY A 102 2.34 -2.77 19.14
N ARG A 103 3.43 -2.01 19.28
CA ARG A 103 3.77 -1.24 20.49
C ARG A 103 3.14 0.16 20.39
N LEU A 104 1.90 0.28 20.83
CA LEU A 104 1.09 1.48 20.59
C LEU A 104 1.07 2.47 21.78
N ASP A 105 1.38 1.99 22.98
CA ASP A 105 1.35 2.79 24.21
C ASP A 105 2.30 3.98 24.14
N GLY A 106 1.78 5.17 24.43
CA GLY A 106 2.53 6.43 24.35
C GLY A 106 2.84 6.91 22.93
N VAL A 107 2.43 6.15 21.90
CA VAL A 107 2.57 6.53 20.48
C VAL A 107 1.24 6.97 19.88
N LEU A 108 0.17 6.23 20.18
CA LEU A 108 -1.20 6.49 19.71
C LEU A 108 -2.12 6.76 20.91
N ASP A 109 -3.11 7.61 20.72
CA ASP A 109 -4.18 7.77 21.71
C ASP A 109 -5.11 6.54 21.72
N THR A 110 -5.98 6.42 22.72
CA THR A 110 -6.83 5.22 22.88
C THR A 110 -7.80 5.00 21.71
N ALA A 111 -8.24 6.08 21.04
CA ALA A 111 -9.13 5.98 19.88
C ALA A 111 -8.36 5.42 18.66
N GLU A 112 -7.16 5.94 18.39
CA GLU A 112 -6.26 5.45 17.34
C GLU A 112 -5.80 4.00 17.62
N GLN A 113 -5.51 3.65 18.87
CA GLN A 113 -5.18 2.28 19.26
C GLN A 113 -6.32 1.31 18.95
N THR A 114 -7.55 1.68 19.31
CA THR A 114 -8.75 0.86 19.05
C THR A 114 -8.97 0.68 17.55
N MET A 115 -8.81 1.76 16.76
CA MET A 115 -8.87 1.74 15.29
C MET A 115 -7.80 0.80 14.68
N VAL A 116 -6.55 0.91 15.13
CA VAL A 116 -5.44 0.07 14.65
C VAL A 116 -5.66 -1.41 14.97
N CYS A 117 -6.10 -1.72 16.20
CA CYS A 117 -6.41 -3.10 16.61
C CYS A 117 -7.55 -3.70 15.76
N TYR A 118 -8.61 -2.92 15.50
CA TYR A 118 -9.70 -3.33 14.62
C TYR A 118 -9.21 -3.56 13.18
N ALA A 119 -8.44 -2.64 12.61
CA ALA A 119 -7.88 -2.76 11.26
C ALA A 119 -7.01 -4.02 11.10
N ARG A 120 -6.16 -4.32 12.09
CA ARG A 120 -5.38 -5.57 12.13
C ARG A 120 -6.27 -6.80 12.20
N GLN A 121 -7.34 -6.77 13.02
CA GLN A 121 -8.27 -7.90 13.08
C GLN A 121 -8.98 -8.14 11.74
N VAL A 122 -9.42 -7.08 11.05
CA VAL A 122 -10.01 -7.19 9.70
C VAL A 122 -9.01 -7.78 8.71
N ALA A 123 -7.77 -7.30 8.72
CA ALA A 123 -6.72 -7.76 7.82
C ALA A 123 -6.34 -9.24 8.08
N ARG A 124 -6.24 -9.64 9.35
CA ARG A 124 -5.91 -11.00 9.78
C ARG A 124 -7.05 -11.98 9.50
N ASP A 125 -8.24 -11.69 10.02
CA ASP A 125 -9.42 -12.53 9.91
C ASP A 125 -10.71 -11.74 10.19
N ALA A 126 -11.30 -11.16 9.14
CA ALA A 126 -12.55 -10.43 9.23
C ALA A 126 -13.74 -11.30 9.70
N SER A 127 -13.69 -12.63 9.56
CA SER A 127 -14.78 -13.52 10.00
C SER A 127 -14.90 -13.60 11.52
N ARG A 128 -13.86 -13.18 12.24
CA ARG A 128 -13.80 -13.14 13.70
C ARG A 128 -14.07 -11.75 14.29
N VAL A 129 -14.37 -10.76 13.44
CA VAL A 129 -14.87 -9.47 13.92
C VAL A 129 -16.23 -9.68 14.57
N THR A 130 -16.43 -9.07 15.74
CA THR A 130 -17.65 -9.19 16.54
C THR A 130 -18.28 -7.82 16.80
N PRO A 131 -19.55 -7.75 17.24
CA PRO A 131 -20.19 -6.48 17.63
C PRO A 131 -19.42 -5.70 18.69
N GLU A 132 -18.69 -6.37 19.58
CA GLU A 132 -17.88 -5.73 20.63
C GLU A 132 -16.72 -4.92 20.06
N HIS A 133 -16.11 -5.38 18.96
CA HIS A 133 -15.05 -4.62 18.29
C HIS A 133 -15.59 -3.29 17.73
N VAL A 134 -16.77 -3.33 17.13
CA VAL A 134 -17.46 -2.14 16.60
C VAL A 134 -17.92 -1.23 17.74
N ALA A 135 -18.47 -1.80 18.81
CA ALA A 135 -18.89 -1.05 20.00
C ALA A 135 -17.70 -0.31 20.66
N ALA A 136 -16.52 -0.93 20.69
CA ALA A 136 -15.31 -0.30 21.21
C ALA A 136 -14.91 0.95 20.40
N LEU A 137 -15.00 0.90 19.07
CA LEU A 137 -14.79 2.10 18.23
C LEU A 137 -15.84 3.17 18.52
N LYS A 138 -17.12 2.79 18.57
CA LYS A 138 -18.22 3.74 18.85
C LYS A 138 -18.08 4.42 20.21
N ALA A 139 -17.53 3.73 21.21
CA ALA A 139 -17.26 4.31 22.52
C ALA A 139 -16.27 5.49 22.48
N TYR A 140 -15.42 5.57 21.45
CA TYR A 140 -14.51 6.68 21.19
C TYR A 140 -15.02 7.67 20.12
N GLY A 141 -16.30 7.59 19.76
CA GLY A 141 -16.96 8.56 18.88
C GLY A 141 -16.89 8.26 17.38
N PHE A 142 -16.34 7.12 16.98
CA PHE A 142 -16.39 6.70 15.57
C PHE A 142 -17.83 6.41 15.15
N SER A 143 -18.27 7.06 14.08
CA SER A 143 -19.57 6.83 13.44
C SER A 143 -19.62 5.51 12.68
N ASP A 144 -20.82 5.03 12.33
CA ASP A 144 -20.99 3.84 11.48
C ASP A 144 -20.28 3.98 10.12
N ALA A 145 -20.29 5.19 9.55
CA ALA A 145 -19.58 5.49 8.31
C ALA A 145 -18.07 5.35 8.49
N GLU A 146 -17.48 5.91 9.55
CA GLU A 146 -16.04 5.78 9.81
C GLU A 146 -15.64 4.33 10.11
N VAL A 147 -16.47 3.56 10.82
CA VAL A 147 -16.20 2.12 11.04
C VAL A 147 -16.21 1.37 9.71
N PHE A 148 -17.14 1.69 8.81
CA PHE A 148 -17.15 1.14 7.45
C PHE A 148 -15.86 1.54 6.69
N ASP A 149 -15.46 2.80 6.74
CA ASP A 149 -14.26 3.32 6.06
C ASP A 149 -12.98 2.61 6.55
N ILE A 150 -12.85 2.36 7.85
CA ILE A 150 -11.73 1.59 8.42
C ILE A 150 -11.75 0.15 7.91
N ALA A 151 -12.92 -0.50 7.93
CA ALA A 151 -13.07 -1.89 7.50
C ALA A 151 -12.75 -2.07 6.02
N VAL A 152 -13.29 -1.21 5.15
CA VAL A 152 -13.06 -1.28 3.70
C VAL A 152 -11.63 -0.90 3.33
N THR A 153 -10.98 0.00 4.07
CA THR A 153 -9.56 0.32 3.89
C THR A 153 -8.68 -0.90 4.20
N ALA A 154 -8.90 -1.57 5.33
CA ALA A 154 -8.16 -2.79 5.70
C ALA A 154 -8.43 -3.96 4.73
N ALA A 155 -9.69 -4.20 4.37
CA ALA A 155 -10.08 -5.25 3.42
C ALA A 155 -9.57 -4.96 2.00
N GLY A 156 -9.63 -3.70 1.56
CA GLY A 156 -9.05 -3.25 0.30
C GLY A 156 -7.55 -3.48 0.25
N ARG A 157 -6.84 -3.26 1.36
CA ARG A 157 -5.41 -3.62 1.46
C ARG A 157 -5.19 -5.11 1.29
N ALA A 158 -6.03 -5.95 1.90
CA ALA A 158 -5.96 -7.40 1.72
C ALA A 158 -6.20 -7.84 0.27
N PHE A 159 -7.12 -7.19 -0.48
CA PHE A 159 -7.27 -7.45 -1.91
C PHE A 159 -5.96 -7.17 -2.66
N PHE A 160 -5.41 -5.97 -2.49
CA PHE A 160 -4.23 -5.55 -3.25
C PHE A 160 -3.00 -6.40 -2.92
N THR A 161 -2.69 -6.60 -1.63
CA THR A 161 -1.51 -7.38 -1.23
C THR A 161 -1.61 -8.83 -1.66
N LYS A 162 -2.78 -9.47 -1.53
CA LYS A 162 -2.95 -10.87 -1.94
C LYS A 162 -2.77 -11.06 -3.45
N VAL A 163 -3.19 -10.09 -4.27
CA VAL A 163 -2.92 -10.12 -5.71
C VAL A 163 -1.41 -10.08 -5.97
N LEU A 164 -0.69 -9.17 -5.33
CA LEU A 164 0.76 -9.04 -5.48
C LEU A 164 1.50 -10.30 -5.01
N ASP A 165 1.16 -10.79 -3.82
CA ASP A 165 1.82 -11.94 -3.20
C ASP A 165 1.54 -13.23 -3.96
N ALA A 166 0.33 -13.40 -4.51
CA ALA A 166 -0.01 -14.54 -5.37
C ALA A 166 0.80 -14.54 -6.67
N LEU A 167 1.16 -13.36 -7.18
CA LEU A 167 1.96 -13.20 -8.40
C LEU A 167 3.46 -13.09 -8.12
N GLY A 168 3.92 -13.25 -6.87
CA GLY A 168 5.34 -13.24 -6.56
C GLY A 168 6.02 -11.87 -6.61
N VAL A 169 5.24 -10.79 -6.57
CA VAL A 169 5.79 -9.42 -6.63
C VAL A 169 6.59 -9.13 -5.35
N GLU A 170 7.82 -8.64 -5.54
CA GLU A 170 8.71 -8.19 -4.47
C GLU A 170 8.62 -6.67 -4.29
N ALA A 171 9.15 -6.14 -3.19
CA ALA A 171 9.27 -4.68 -3.05
C ALA A 171 10.39 -4.16 -3.96
N ASP A 172 10.19 -3.01 -4.58
CA ASP A 172 11.14 -2.44 -5.54
C ASP A 172 12.51 -2.12 -4.89
N SER A 173 13.60 -2.32 -5.64
CA SER A 173 14.97 -2.12 -5.13
C SER A 173 15.28 -0.71 -4.57
N PRO A 174 14.61 0.40 -4.97
CA PRO A 174 14.79 1.69 -4.30
C PRO A 174 14.49 1.68 -2.80
N PHE A 175 13.72 0.72 -2.30
CA PHE A 175 13.53 0.56 -0.86
C PHE A 175 14.81 0.13 -0.13
N LEU A 176 15.83 -0.43 -0.81
CA LEU A 176 17.13 -0.76 -0.21
C LEU A 176 17.87 0.48 0.30
N ALA A 177 17.60 1.67 -0.27
CA ALA A 177 18.19 2.93 0.15
C ALA A 177 17.50 3.55 1.38
N VAL A 178 16.39 2.97 1.85
CA VAL A 178 15.74 3.40 3.09
C VAL A 178 16.60 2.98 4.28
N ASP A 179 16.70 3.87 5.27
CA ASP A 179 17.47 3.63 6.49
C ASP A 179 17.18 2.24 7.07
N GLN A 180 18.25 1.54 7.43
CA GLN A 180 18.18 0.14 7.85
C GLN A 180 17.28 -0.05 9.08
N ALA A 181 17.33 0.86 10.05
CA ALA A 181 16.55 0.77 11.28
C ALA A 181 15.05 0.88 11.02
N PHE A 182 14.66 1.54 9.92
CA PHE A 182 13.27 1.60 9.45
C PHE A 182 12.91 0.44 8.51
N ARG A 183 13.83 0.10 7.60
CA ARG A 183 13.62 -0.89 6.52
C ARG A 183 13.50 -2.31 7.04
N ASP A 184 14.41 -2.73 7.91
CA ASP A 184 14.49 -4.14 8.34
C ASP A 184 13.23 -4.56 9.13
N PRO A 185 12.72 -3.78 10.12
CA PRO A 185 11.50 -4.15 10.85
C PRO A 185 10.23 -4.16 9.99
N LEU A 186 10.22 -3.47 8.86
CA LEU A 186 9.07 -3.37 7.95
C LEU A 186 9.19 -4.28 6.72
N THR A 187 10.28 -5.05 6.62
CA THR A 187 10.44 -6.14 5.66
C THR A 187 9.77 -7.40 6.21
N VAL A 188 8.44 -7.41 6.16
CA VAL A 188 7.58 -8.36 6.90
C VAL A 188 7.13 -9.60 6.11
N GLY A 189 7.45 -9.68 4.82
CA GLY A 189 7.19 -10.88 4.02
C GLY A 189 8.18 -11.05 2.88
N ARG A 190 7.73 -10.95 1.63
CA ARG A 190 8.61 -11.07 0.46
C ARG A 190 9.79 -10.09 0.55
N PRO A 191 11.00 -10.47 0.08
CA PRO A 191 12.16 -9.59 0.18
C PRO A 191 11.99 -8.33 -0.70
N ILE A 192 12.90 -7.38 -0.49
CA ILE A 192 13.11 -6.28 -1.43
C ILE A 192 13.93 -6.84 -2.59
N GLY A 193 13.43 -6.71 -3.81
CA GLY A 193 14.11 -7.13 -5.02
C GLY A 193 15.40 -6.33 -5.24
N THR A 194 16.32 -6.90 -6.01
CA THR A 194 17.60 -6.26 -6.35
C THR A 194 17.68 -5.78 -7.80
N ALA A 195 16.62 -6.01 -8.58
CA ALA A 195 16.55 -5.56 -9.97
C ALA A 195 16.47 -4.03 -10.03
N GLU A 196 17.16 -3.44 -11.00
CA GLU A 196 17.09 -2.00 -11.24
C GLU A 196 15.68 -1.63 -11.74
N PRO A 197 15.05 -0.57 -11.19
CA PRO A 197 13.70 -0.20 -11.59
C PRO A 197 13.69 0.34 -13.03
N GLU A 198 12.77 -0.19 -13.84
CA GLU A 198 12.63 0.20 -15.24
C GLU A 198 11.82 1.50 -15.40
N ARG A 199 12.01 2.17 -16.53
CA ARG A 199 11.32 3.41 -16.88
C ARG A 199 10.68 3.30 -18.26
N MET A 200 9.58 4.02 -18.46
CA MET A 200 9.04 4.25 -19.79
C MET A 200 10.10 4.97 -20.65
N PRO A 201 10.26 4.58 -21.93
CA PRO A 201 11.15 5.29 -22.84
C PRO A 201 10.75 6.76 -22.95
N GLU A 202 11.74 7.64 -23.10
CA GLU A 202 11.46 9.05 -23.37
C GLU A 202 10.76 9.16 -24.74
N PRO A 203 9.76 10.06 -24.87
CA PRO A 203 9.17 10.31 -26.17
C PRO A 203 10.28 10.76 -27.13
N GLU A 204 10.34 10.15 -28.33
CA GLU A 204 11.30 10.58 -29.33
C GLU A 204 11.14 12.09 -29.57
N PRO A 205 12.25 12.86 -29.64
CA PRO A 205 12.16 14.27 -29.92
C PRO A 205 11.42 14.43 -31.24
N MET A 206 10.28 15.12 -31.20
CA MET A 206 9.49 15.44 -32.39
C MET A 206 10.42 16.17 -33.36
N GLU A 207 10.87 15.47 -34.41
CA GLU A 207 11.64 16.09 -35.48
C GLU A 207 10.83 17.29 -35.95
N ALA A 208 11.41 18.49 -35.77
CA ALA A 208 10.78 19.71 -36.22
C ALA A 208 10.56 19.57 -37.72
N MET A 209 9.31 19.33 -38.13
CA MET A 209 8.91 19.39 -39.52
C MET A 209 9.19 20.81 -40.00
N GLY A 210 10.30 20.97 -40.71
CA GLY A 210 10.69 22.19 -41.42
C GLY A 210 9.83 22.46 -42.63
#